data_AF-K0BD68-F1
#
_entry.id   AF-K0BD68-F1
#
_cell.length_a   1.000
_cell.length_b   1.000
_cell.length_c   1.000
_cell.angle_alpha   90.00
_cell.angle_beta   90.00
_cell.angle_gamma   90.00
#
_symmetry.space_group_name_H-M   'P 1'
#
loop_
_entity.id
_entity.type
_entity.pdbx_description
1 polymer ?
#
loop_
_entity_poly.entity_id
_entity_poly.type
_entity_poly.pdbx_seq_one_letter_code
_entity_poly.pdbx_strand_id
1 'polypeptide(L)'
;MTEIDQLFAAALEKTIQENLGDTTFHSIQNRLFEKYGISITQSIKEFEKLDSVLTEFFGSGAKGLEKKFLDCICSIKSKKDMAEKRFTILNPSINQSILKAFSDDEMSKILNASIGEPWTIAEILEKLDIPKTSGYRKINALIAEGLLIKAGQTFTENRRSVDKFKSLFDNVNIDFNNKVTVNVQFTPEVVMKSSILQTIYGK
;
A
#
# COMPACT_ATOMS: atom_id res chain seq x y z
N MET A 1 -3.65 10.11 4.66
CA MET A 1 -2.59 9.15 4.34
C MET A 1 -3.16 8.25 3.27
N THR A 2 -2.55 8.21 2.10
CA THR A 2 -2.97 7.37 0.97
C THR A 2 -2.58 5.93 1.26
N GLU A 3 -3.51 5.03 1.03
CA GLU A 3 -3.52 3.76 1.74
C GLU A 3 -2.67 2.67 1.05
N ILE A 4 -2.53 2.74 -0.29
CA ILE A 4 -1.55 1.94 -1.07
C ILE A 4 -0.13 2.41 -0.82
N ASP A 5 0.07 3.73 -0.70
CA ASP A 5 1.41 4.31 -0.64
C ASP A 5 2.14 3.84 0.62
N GLN A 6 1.41 3.54 1.72
CA GLN A 6 1.97 2.88 2.90
C GLN A 6 2.44 1.45 2.62
N LEU A 7 1.64 0.64 1.91
CA LEU A 7 2.02 -0.73 1.53
C LEU A 7 3.28 -0.75 0.66
N PHE A 8 3.43 0.25 -0.22
CA PHE A 8 4.54 0.31 -1.18
C PHE A 8 5.76 1.05 -0.65
N ALA A 9 5.65 1.90 0.37
CA ALA A 9 6.71 2.81 0.82
C ALA A 9 8.06 2.12 1.02
N ALA A 10 8.13 1.11 1.88
CA ALA A 10 9.37 0.42 2.19
C ALA A 10 9.95 -0.32 0.98
N ALA A 11 9.09 -0.95 0.18
CA ALA A 11 9.50 -1.66 -1.03
C ALA A 11 10.04 -0.69 -2.10
N LEU A 12 9.42 0.48 -2.25
CA LEU A 12 9.79 1.48 -3.24
C LEU A 12 11.08 2.20 -2.85
N GLU A 13 11.24 2.57 -1.58
CA GLU A 13 12.49 3.16 -1.07
C GLU A 13 13.68 2.24 -1.36
N LYS A 14 13.56 0.95 -1.01
CA LYS A 14 14.59 -0.05 -1.28
C LYS A 14 14.84 -0.23 -2.78
N THR A 15 13.77 -0.28 -3.59
CA THR A 15 13.88 -0.41 -5.05
C THR A 15 14.63 0.78 -5.67
N ILE A 16 14.35 2.00 -5.20
CA ILE A 16 15.04 3.22 -5.67
C ILE A 16 16.53 3.13 -5.31
N GLN A 17 16.86 2.76 -4.07
CA GLN A 17 18.25 2.60 -3.64
C GLN A 17 19.00 1.56 -4.49
N GLU A 18 18.41 0.39 -4.71
CA GLU A 18 19.02 -0.69 -5.50
C GLU A 18 19.20 -0.31 -6.97
N ASN A 19 18.26 0.44 -7.56
CA ASN A 19 18.33 0.82 -8.97
C ASN A 19 19.25 2.01 -9.26
N LEU A 20 19.36 2.95 -8.33
CA LEU A 20 20.14 4.18 -8.50
C LEU A 20 21.53 4.11 -7.86
N GLY A 21 21.74 3.19 -6.91
CA GLY A 21 22.95 3.10 -6.11
C GLY A 21 22.97 4.12 -4.96
N ASP A 22 23.81 3.85 -3.96
CA ASP A 22 23.81 4.60 -2.71
C ASP A 22 24.12 6.09 -2.89
N THR A 23 25.09 6.46 -3.72
CA THR A 23 25.51 7.86 -3.92
C THR A 23 24.38 8.72 -4.50
N THR A 24 23.68 8.19 -5.51
CA THR A 24 22.55 8.89 -6.15
C THR A 24 21.34 8.91 -5.22
N PHE A 25 21.09 7.83 -4.49
CA PHE A 25 20.02 7.75 -3.48
C PHE A 25 20.19 8.82 -2.39
N HIS A 26 21.39 8.95 -1.81
CA HIS A 26 21.67 9.98 -0.80
C HIS A 26 21.55 11.40 -1.37
N SER A 27 21.93 11.60 -2.63
CA SER A 27 21.78 12.90 -3.30
C SER A 27 20.30 13.30 -3.45
N ILE A 28 19.44 12.33 -3.78
CA ILE A 28 17.99 12.53 -3.85
C ILE A 28 17.41 12.81 -2.45
N GLN A 29 17.83 12.07 -1.42
CA GLN A 29 17.40 12.30 -0.05
C GLN A 29 17.75 13.71 0.43
N ASN A 30 18.99 14.15 0.21
CA ASN A 30 19.43 15.50 0.56
C ASN A 30 18.59 16.54 -0.18
N ARG A 31 18.34 16.35 -1.49
CA ARG A 31 17.55 17.29 -2.27
C ARG A 31 16.10 17.38 -1.82
N LEU A 32 15.47 16.25 -1.48
CA LEU A 32 14.12 16.20 -0.90
C LEU A 32 14.05 16.96 0.43
N PHE A 33 15.06 16.79 1.26
CA PHE A 33 15.16 17.51 2.53
C PHE A 33 15.37 19.02 2.33
N GLU A 34 16.29 19.42 1.46
CA GLU A 34 16.55 20.84 1.14
C GLU A 34 15.32 21.54 0.57
N LYS A 35 14.60 20.89 -0.36
CA LYS A 35 13.51 21.51 -1.10
C LYS A 35 12.18 21.48 -0.35
N TYR A 36 11.91 20.40 0.39
CA TYR A 36 10.60 20.15 1.00
C TYR A 36 10.65 19.83 2.49
N GLY A 37 11.82 19.63 3.09
CA GLY A 37 11.97 19.27 4.49
C GLY A 37 11.49 17.86 4.83
N ILE A 38 11.42 16.95 3.85
CA ILE A 38 10.87 15.60 4.01
C ILE A 38 11.90 14.51 3.75
N SER A 39 11.71 13.36 4.40
CA SER A 39 12.45 12.14 4.08
C SER A 39 11.95 11.50 2.79
N ILE A 40 12.73 10.57 2.23
CA ILE A 40 12.30 9.79 1.05
C ILE A 40 11.07 8.92 1.33
N THR A 41 10.97 8.30 2.51
CA THR A 41 9.78 7.53 2.89
C THR A 41 8.52 8.40 2.90
N GLN A 42 8.65 9.67 3.30
CA GLN A 42 7.55 10.63 3.29
C GLN A 42 7.25 11.12 1.86
N SER A 43 8.28 11.34 1.03
CA SER A 43 8.08 11.72 -0.37
C SER A 43 7.41 10.63 -1.20
N ILE A 44 7.52 9.35 -0.82
CA ILE A 44 6.76 8.27 -1.46
C ILE A 44 5.25 8.42 -1.22
N LYS A 45 4.83 9.01 -0.10
CA LYS A 45 3.42 9.30 0.21
C LYS A 45 2.91 10.57 -0.49
N GLU A 46 3.83 11.40 -0.94
CA GLU A 46 3.60 12.67 -1.63
C GLU A 46 4.37 12.62 -2.95
N PHE A 47 4.03 11.61 -3.77
CA PHE A 47 4.88 11.12 -4.85
C PHE A 47 5.19 12.20 -5.90
N GLU A 48 4.34 13.20 -6.06
CA GLU A 48 4.58 14.40 -6.87
C GLU A 48 5.85 15.17 -6.45
N LYS A 49 6.22 15.17 -5.16
CA LYS A 49 7.46 15.78 -4.67
C LYS A 49 8.68 14.94 -5.03
N LEU A 50 8.54 13.61 -4.96
CA LEU A 50 9.59 12.69 -5.41
C LEU A 50 9.80 12.80 -6.91
N ASP A 51 8.73 12.82 -7.71
CA ASP A 51 8.75 13.05 -9.16
C ASP A 51 9.45 14.36 -9.51
N SER A 52 9.13 15.45 -8.81
CA SER A 52 9.81 16.73 -9.03
C SER A 52 11.32 16.63 -8.82
N VAL A 53 11.79 15.92 -7.80
CA VAL A 53 13.23 15.73 -7.55
C VAL A 53 13.83 14.78 -8.58
N LEU A 54 13.19 13.65 -8.88
CA LEU A 54 13.67 12.74 -9.92
C LEU A 54 13.79 13.44 -11.28
N THR A 55 12.84 14.30 -11.62
CA THR A 55 12.88 15.12 -12.85
C THR A 55 14.01 16.14 -12.84
N GLU A 56 14.38 16.71 -11.69
CA GLU A 56 15.58 17.57 -11.57
C GLU A 56 16.87 16.81 -11.88
N PHE A 57 17.00 15.56 -11.40
CA PHE A 57 18.20 14.75 -11.60
C PHE A 57 18.27 14.09 -12.98
N PHE A 58 17.14 13.65 -13.53
CA PHE A 58 17.09 12.78 -14.70
C PHE A 58 16.31 13.34 -15.89
N GLY A 59 15.74 14.55 -15.77
CA GLY A 59 14.96 15.19 -16.82
C GLY A 59 13.82 14.32 -17.32
N SER A 60 13.68 14.21 -18.65
CA SER A 60 12.65 13.36 -19.29
C SER A 60 12.79 11.87 -19.00
N GLY A 61 13.96 11.40 -18.52
CA GLY A 61 14.20 10.03 -18.12
C GLY A 61 13.51 9.62 -16.80
N ALA A 62 13.11 10.59 -15.97
CA ALA A 62 12.51 10.33 -14.66
C ALA A 62 11.26 9.45 -14.74
N LYS A 63 10.37 9.71 -15.70
CA LYS A 63 9.14 8.91 -15.89
C LYS A 63 9.41 7.44 -16.22
N GLY A 64 10.47 7.16 -16.98
CA GLY A 64 10.89 5.79 -17.27
C GLY A 64 11.41 5.09 -16.02
N LEU A 65 12.15 5.81 -15.17
CA LEU A 65 12.65 5.29 -13.89
C LEU A 65 11.52 5.03 -12.90
N GLU A 66 10.59 5.97 -12.72
CA GLU A 66 9.43 5.82 -11.84
C GLU A 66 8.62 4.56 -12.18
N LYS A 67 8.34 4.39 -13.48
CA LYS A 67 7.65 3.20 -13.97
C LYS A 67 8.47 1.94 -13.69
N LYS A 68 9.79 1.96 -13.93
CA LYS A 68 10.68 0.83 -13.64
C LYS A 68 10.67 0.46 -12.15
N PHE A 69 10.66 1.46 -11.26
CA PHE A 69 10.59 1.21 -9.82
C PHE A 69 9.26 0.55 -9.43
N LEU A 70 8.14 1.03 -9.97
CA LEU A 70 6.83 0.43 -9.69
C LEU A 70 6.69 -0.95 -10.30
N ASP A 71 7.22 -1.19 -11.51
CA ASP A 71 7.22 -2.49 -12.18
C ASP A 71 8.04 -3.56 -11.40
N CYS A 72 8.91 -3.18 -10.46
CA CYS A 72 9.52 -4.11 -9.51
C CYS A 72 8.60 -4.49 -8.33
N ILE A 73 7.55 -3.70 -8.09
CA ILE A 73 6.63 -3.85 -6.95
C ILE A 73 5.34 -4.51 -7.38
N CYS A 74 4.72 -4.02 -8.44
CA CYS A 74 3.48 -4.53 -8.97
C CYS A 74 3.40 -4.31 -10.49
N SER A 75 2.52 -5.04 -11.16
CA SER A 75 2.30 -4.89 -12.60
C SER A 75 0.85 -5.12 -12.97
N ILE A 76 0.44 -4.52 -14.10
CA ILE A 76 -0.86 -4.76 -14.72
C ILE A 76 -0.61 -5.59 -15.99
N LYS A 77 -1.22 -6.78 -16.08
CA LYS A 77 -0.95 -7.74 -17.17
C LYS A 77 -1.78 -7.49 -18.43
N SER A 78 -2.92 -6.82 -18.33
CA SER A 78 -3.83 -6.62 -19.46
C SER A 78 -4.65 -5.34 -19.35
N LYS A 79 -5.25 -4.90 -20.48
CA LYS A 79 -6.22 -3.79 -20.47
C LYS A 79 -7.44 -4.08 -19.59
N LYS A 80 -7.84 -5.35 -19.49
CA LYS A 80 -8.92 -5.80 -18.59
C LYS A 80 -8.53 -5.58 -17.13
N ASP A 81 -7.32 -5.97 -16.75
CA ASP A 81 -6.82 -5.77 -15.39
C ASP A 81 -6.72 -4.28 -15.03
N MET A 82 -6.36 -3.42 -15.99
CA MET A 82 -6.37 -1.96 -15.79
C MET A 82 -7.77 -1.41 -15.53
N ALA A 83 -8.79 -1.91 -16.24
CA ALA A 83 -10.19 -1.52 -16.03
C ALA A 83 -10.71 -2.01 -14.67
N GLU A 84 -10.35 -3.24 -14.29
CA GLU A 84 -10.75 -3.87 -13.03
C GLU A 84 -9.85 -3.50 -11.85
N LYS A 85 -8.85 -2.62 -12.03
CA LYS A 85 -7.87 -2.23 -11.00
C LYS A 85 -7.17 -3.43 -10.34
N ARG A 86 -6.89 -4.45 -11.15
CA ARG A 86 -6.19 -5.67 -10.75
C ARG A 86 -4.69 -5.55 -11.01
N PHE A 87 -3.90 -5.85 -9.99
CA PHE A 87 -2.44 -5.78 -10.01
C PHE A 87 -1.88 -7.13 -9.59
N THR A 88 -0.83 -7.59 -10.27
CA THR A 88 0.02 -8.68 -9.78
C THR A 88 1.09 -8.08 -8.88
N ILE A 89 1.20 -8.56 -7.65
CA ILE A 89 2.27 -8.16 -6.73
C ILE A 89 3.55 -8.93 -7.09
N LEU A 90 4.63 -8.19 -7.33
CA LEU A 90 5.92 -8.73 -7.75
C LEU A 90 6.97 -8.65 -6.63
N ASN A 91 6.84 -7.66 -5.72
CA ASN A 91 7.75 -7.54 -4.59
C ASN A 91 7.60 -8.76 -3.64
N PRO A 92 8.68 -9.51 -3.34
CA PRO A 92 8.61 -10.69 -2.48
C PRO A 92 8.14 -10.39 -1.05
N SER A 93 8.53 -9.24 -0.48
CA SER A 93 8.16 -8.87 0.89
C SER A 93 6.66 -8.61 1.01
N ILE A 94 6.09 -7.86 0.07
CA ILE A 94 4.66 -7.59 0.03
C ILE A 94 3.88 -8.89 -0.24
N ASN A 95 4.35 -9.70 -1.20
CA ASN A 95 3.77 -11.02 -1.47
C ASN A 95 3.71 -11.88 -0.21
N GLN A 96 4.82 -11.97 0.52
CA GLN A 96 4.90 -12.76 1.75
C GLN A 96 3.99 -12.20 2.85
N SER A 97 3.90 -10.87 2.99
CA SER A 97 3.00 -10.22 3.95
C SER A 97 1.53 -10.57 3.67
N ILE A 98 1.10 -10.45 2.41
CA ILE A 98 -0.26 -10.83 1.99
C ILE A 98 -0.50 -12.32 2.22
N LEU A 99 0.41 -13.20 1.77
CA LEU A 99 0.28 -14.65 1.96
C LEU A 99 0.15 -15.03 3.43
N LYS A 100 0.98 -14.43 4.29
CA LYS A 100 0.95 -14.67 5.74
C LYS A 100 -0.37 -14.23 6.36
N ALA A 101 -0.89 -13.07 5.97
CA ALA A 101 -2.16 -12.56 6.45
C ALA A 101 -3.34 -13.46 6.04
N PHE A 102 -3.36 -13.96 4.80
CA PHE A 102 -4.41 -14.85 4.33
C PHE A 102 -4.25 -16.32 4.77
N SER A 103 -3.07 -16.72 5.26
CA SER A 103 -2.82 -18.05 5.85
C SER A 103 -3.17 -18.12 7.34
N ASP A 104 -3.36 -16.97 8.00
CA ASP A 104 -3.84 -16.89 9.38
C ASP A 104 -5.36 -16.73 9.38
N ASP A 105 -6.08 -17.66 10.01
CA ASP A 105 -7.54 -17.74 9.97
C ASP A 105 -8.23 -16.46 10.49
N GLU A 106 -7.77 -15.91 11.62
CA GLU A 106 -8.34 -14.69 12.18
C GLU A 106 -8.02 -13.47 11.32
N MET A 107 -6.78 -13.34 10.83
CA MET A 107 -6.40 -12.23 9.95
C MET A 107 -7.17 -12.25 8.62
N SER A 108 -7.34 -13.43 8.02
CA SER A 108 -8.10 -13.62 6.79
C SER A 108 -9.57 -13.24 7.00
N LYS A 109 -10.19 -13.68 8.11
CA LYS A 109 -11.55 -13.28 8.49
C LYS A 109 -11.68 -11.77 8.66
N ILE A 110 -10.73 -11.13 9.35
CA ILE A 110 -10.71 -9.67 9.53
C ILE A 110 -10.65 -8.96 8.18
N LEU A 111 -9.73 -9.35 7.30
CA LEU A 111 -9.57 -8.73 5.98
C LEU A 111 -10.83 -8.88 5.13
N ASN A 112 -11.40 -10.09 5.07
CA ASN A 112 -12.61 -10.36 4.30
C ASN A 112 -13.84 -9.61 4.83
N ALA A 113 -14.02 -9.55 6.15
CA ALA A 113 -15.14 -8.84 6.77
C ALA A 113 -15.04 -7.32 6.61
N SER A 114 -13.83 -6.81 6.41
CA SER A 114 -13.55 -5.38 6.25
C SER A 114 -13.55 -4.94 4.77
N ILE A 115 -13.97 -5.80 3.83
CA ILE A 115 -14.13 -5.44 2.42
C ILE A 115 -15.38 -4.56 2.27
N GLY A 116 -15.22 -3.41 1.61
CA GLY A 116 -16.32 -2.47 1.33
C GLY A 116 -16.69 -1.57 2.52
N GLU A 117 -17.18 -2.12 3.62
CA GLU A 117 -17.68 -1.33 4.76
C GLU A 117 -16.59 -1.09 5.84
N PRO A 118 -16.37 0.16 6.28
CA PRO A 118 -15.36 0.47 7.29
C PRO A 118 -15.89 0.29 8.73
N TRP A 119 -15.19 -0.51 9.54
CA TRP A 119 -15.58 -0.85 10.91
C TRP A 119 -14.51 -0.46 11.92
N THR A 120 -14.90 -0.12 13.14
CA THR A 120 -13.98 0.05 14.26
C THR A 120 -13.39 -1.30 14.66
N ILE A 121 -12.24 -1.27 15.35
CA ILE A 121 -11.63 -2.50 15.87
C ILE A 121 -12.60 -3.27 16.77
N ALA A 122 -13.36 -2.57 17.62
CA ALA A 122 -14.34 -3.21 18.50
C ALA A 122 -15.44 -3.94 17.72
N GLU A 123 -16.00 -3.29 16.69
CA GLU A 123 -17.03 -3.87 15.82
C GLU A 123 -16.52 -5.11 15.08
N ILE A 124 -15.27 -5.09 14.57
CA ILE A 124 -14.64 -6.24 13.91
C ILE A 124 -14.54 -7.42 14.87
N LEU A 125 -14.03 -7.19 16.08
CA LEU A 125 -13.82 -8.25 17.07
C LEU A 125 -15.13 -8.86 17.55
N GLU A 126 -16.16 -8.03 17.75
CA GLU A 126 -17.48 -8.46 18.17
C GLU A 126 -18.19 -9.28 17.08
N LYS A 127 -18.23 -8.77 15.84
CA LYS A 127 -18.91 -9.44 14.72
C LYS A 127 -18.26 -10.77 14.33
N LEU A 128 -16.95 -10.90 14.52
CA LEU A 128 -16.18 -12.09 14.15
C LEU A 128 -15.93 -13.04 15.32
N ASP A 129 -16.41 -12.72 16.52
CA ASP A 129 -16.18 -13.48 17.75
C ASP A 129 -14.68 -13.77 18.00
N ILE A 130 -13.83 -12.75 17.79
CA ILE A 130 -12.38 -12.86 17.98
C ILE A 130 -12.01 -12.37 19.39
N PRO A 131 -11.24 -13.16 20.18
CA PRO A 131 -10.80 -12.73 21.50
C PRO A 131 -10.03 -11.41 21.47
N LYS A 132 -10.33 -10.49 22.40
CA LYS A 132 -9.80 -9.12 22.38
C LYS A 132 -8.26 -9.08 22.29
N THR A 133 -7.56 -9.78 23.17
CA THR A 133 -6.10 -9.68 23.27
C THR A 133 -5.39 -10.15 21.99
N SER A 134 -5.80 -11.28 21.41
CA SER A 134 -5.24 -11.77 20.14
C SER A 134 -5.68 -10.89 18.98
N GLY A 135 -6.96 -10.51 18.95
CA GLY A 135 -7.56 -9.74 17.88
C GLY A 135 -6.96 -8.35 17.70
N TYR A 136 -6.80 -7.57 18.79
CA TYR A 136 -6.14 -6.26 18.71
C TYR A 136 -4.71 -6.38 18.18
N ARG A 137 -3.94 -7.38 18.63
CA ARG A 137 -2.58 -7.62 18.14
C ARG A 137 -2.55 -7.91 16.64
N LYS A 138 -3.47 -8.73 16.15
CA LYS A 138 -3.56 -9.09 14.73
C LYS A 138 -4.02 -7.93 13.85
N ILE A 139 -5.02 -7.18 14.30
CA ILE A 139 -5.50 -5.99 13.60
C ILE A 139 -4.39 -4.94 13.51
N ASN A 140 -3.67 -4.68 14.60
CA ASN A 140 -2.54 -3.75 14.58
C ASN A 140 -1.41 -4.22 13.65
N ALA A 141 -1.18 -5.53 13.54
CA ALA A 141 -0.23 -6.07 12.56
C ALA A 141 -0.70 -5.80 11.12
N LEU A 142 -1.99 -6.04 10.81
CA LEU A 142 -2.55 -5.74 9.48
C LEU A 142 -2.47 -4.25 9.13
N ILE A 143 -2.68 -3.36 10.12
CA ILE A 143 -2.56 -1.91 9.95
C ILE A 143 -1.10 -1.51 9.69
N ALA A 144 -0.16 -2.08 10.46
CA ALA A 144 1.26 -1.79 10.30
C ALA A 144 1.78 -2.20 8.91
N GLU A 145 1.35 -3.36 8.43
CA GLU A 145 1.66 -3.89 7.09
C GLU A 145 0.92 -3.17 5.96
N GLY A 146 -0.03 -2.27 6.27
CA GLY A 146 -0.82 -1.55 5.26
C GLY A 146 -1.91 -2.38 4.58
N LEU A 147 -2.25 -3.56 5.10
CA LEU A 147 -3.30 -4.43 4.57
C LEU A 147 -4.70 -4.00 5.06
N LEU A 148 -4.76 -3.36 6.22
CA LEU A 148 -5.97 -2.76 6.80
C LEU A 148 -5.75 -1.25 7.00
N ILE A 149 -6.67 -0.43 6.53
CA ILE A 149 -6.44 1.00 6.30
C ILE A 149 -7.53 1.85 6.93
N LYS A 150 -7.16 3.01 7.47
CA LYS A 150 -8.12 3.94 8.09
C LYS A 150 -9.02 4.56 7.02
N ALA A 151 -10.32 4.38 7.15
CA ALA A 151 -11.33 4.85 6.19
C ALA A 151 -12.41 5.75 6.80
N GLY A 152 -12.20 6.20 8.04
CA GLY A 152 -13.09 7.17 8.68
C GLY A 152 -12.92 7.20 10.18
N GLN A 153 -13.82 7.93 10.82
CA GLN A 153 -13.95 8.00 12.27
C GLN A 153 -15.43 8.01 12.67
N THR A 154 -15.72 7.50 13.85
CA THR A 154 -17.01 7.63 14.52
C THR A 154 -16.81 8.15 15.93
N PHE A 155 -17.86 8.64 16.57
CA PHE A 155 -17.82 9.06 17.95
C PHE A 155 -18.47 8.02 18.85
N THR A 156 -17.81 7.70 19.95
CA THR A 156 -18.41 6.94 21.06
C THR A 156 -19.46 7.79 21.77
N GLU A 157 -20.28 7.15 22.61
CA GLU A 157 -21.22 7.82 23.52
C GLU A 157 -20.55 8.91 24.37
N ASN A 158 -19.27 8.70 24.73
CA ASN A 158 -18.45 9.65 25.48
C ASN A 158 -17.78 10.73 24.61
N ARG A 159 -18.24 10.94 23.37
CA ARG A 159 -17.68 11.87 22.37
C ARG A 159 -16.20 11.67 22.04
N ARG A 160 -15.63 10.52 22.36
CA ARG A 160 -14.27 10.18 21.91
C ARG A 160 -14.33 9.68 20.47
N SER A 161 -13.47 10.21 19.62
CA SER A 161 -13.31 9.74 18.24
C SER A 161 -12.63 8.37 18.21
N VAL A 162 -13.15 7.47 17.39
CA VAL A 162 -12.63 6.12 17.16
C VAL A 162 -12.50 5.89 15.67
N ASP A 163 -11.34 5.39 15.28
CA ASP A 163 -11.01 5.13 13.88
C ASP A 163 -11.77 3.92 13.34
N LYS A 164 -12.24 4.06 12.10
CA LYS A 164 -12.81 2.97 11.31
C LYS A 164 -11.81 2.52 10.26
N PHE A 165 -11.78 1.23 10.03
CA PHE A 165 -10.82 0.54 9.19
C PHE A 165 -11.52 -0.30 8.13
N LYS A 166 -10.92 -0.39 6.95
CA LYS A 166 -11.36 -1.27 5.86
C LYS A 166 -10.17 -2.00 5.25
N SER A 167 -10.44 -3.07 4.50
CA SER A 167 -9.45 -3.74 3.68
C SER A 167 -8.95 -2.82 2.57
N LEU A 168 -7.66 -2.92 2.24
CA LEU A 168 -7.08 -2.28 1.06
C LEU A 168 -7.62 -2.87 -0.25
N PHE A 169 -8.07 -4.13 -0.21
CA PHE A 169 -8.44 -4.93 -1.36
C PHE A 169 -9.95 -5.15 -1.44
N ASP A 170 -10.49 -5.11 -2.66
CA ASP A 170 -11.81 -5.66 -2.98
C ASP A 170 -11.74 -7.18 -3.19
N ASN A 171 -10.61 -7.67 -3.71
CA ASN A 171 -10.40 -9.10 -3.96
C ASN A 171 -8.91 -9.44 -3.93
N VAL A 172 -8.59 -10.64 -3.42
CA VAL A 172 -7.23 -11.19 -3.43
C VAL A 172 -7.29 -12.61 -3.99
N ASN A 173 -6.57 -12.85 -5.08
CA ASN A 173 -6.43 -14.16 -5.70
C ASN A 173 -4.98 -14.62 -5.54
N ILE A 174 -4.79 -15.73 -4.83
CA ILE A 174 -3.50 -16.37 -4.65
C ILE A 174 -3.50 -17.64 -5.49
N ASP A 175 -2.61 -17.68 -6.48
CA ASP A 175 -2.47 -18.81 -7.40
C ASP A 175 -1.23 -19.63 -7.04
N PHE A 176 -1.45 -20.92 -6.77
CA PHE A 176 -0.43 -21.93 -6.47
C PHE A 176 -0.16 -22.80 -7.71
N ASN A 177 0.31 -22.17 -8.78
CA ASN A 177 0.84 -22.85 -9.96
C ASN A 177 2.36 -23.11 -9.79
N ASN A 178 3.14 -23.14 -10.88
CA ASN A 178 4.60 -23.34 -10.85
C ASN A 178 5.36 -22.35 -9.93
N LYS A 179 4.78 -21.17 -9.67
CA LYS A 179 5.23 -20.18 -8.69
C LYS A 179 4.02 -19.54 -8.03
N VAL A 180 4.10 -19.28 -6.73
CA VAL A 180 3.05 -18.59 -5.99
C VAL A 180 2.93 -17.15 -6.50
N THR A 181 1.75 -16.79 -6.98
CA THR A 181 1.47 -15.44 -7.50
C THR A 181 0.30 -14.84 -6.75
N VAL A 182 0.47 -13.61 -6.24
CA VAL A 182 -0.61 -12.86 -5.61
C VAL A 182 -1.12 -11.80 -6.59
N ASN A 183 -2.40 -11.89 -6.92
CA ASN A 183 -3.11 -10.87 -7.69
C ASN A 183 -4.11 -10.18 -6.77
N VAL A 184 -4.02 -8.86 -6.68
CA VAL A 184 -4.90 -8.05 -5.83
C VAL A 184 -5.75 -7.13 -6.69
N GLN A 185 -6.99 -6.94 -6.29
CA GLN A 185 -7.85 -5.90 -6.81
C GLN A 185 -7.99 -4.83 -5.74
N PHE A 186 -7.48 -3.63 -6.02
CA PHE A 186 -7.60 -2.52 -5.10
C PHE A 186 -8.97 -1.86 -5.23
N THR A 187 -9.48 -1.32 -4.12
CA THR A 187 -10.73 -0.56 -4.17
C THR A 187 -10.56 0.69 -5.07
N PRO A 188 -11.58 1.09 -5.85
CA PRO A 188 -11.46 2.25 -6.74
C PRO A 188 -11.04 3.54 -6.03
N GLU A 189 -11.59 3.77 -4.84
CA GLU A 189 -11.27 4.93 -3.99
C GLU A 189 -9.77 5.00 -3.66
N VAL A 190 -9.20 3.85 -3.29
CA VAL A 190 -7.80 3.75 -2.90
C VAL A 190 -6.88 3.99 -4.10
N VAL A 191 -7.23 3.48 -5.29
CA VAL A 191 -6.45 3.74 -6.51
C VAL A 191 -6.52 5.21 -6.91
N MET A 192 -7.69 5.85 -6.81
CA MET A 192 -7.84 7.28 -7.11
C MET A 192 -7.02 8.16 -6.15
N LYS A 193 -6.93 7.76 -4.89
CA LYS A 193 -6.18 8.50 -3.87
C LYS A 193 -4.67 8.30 -3.96
N SER A 194 -4.18 7.17 -4.46
CA SER A 194 -2.73 6.87 -4.50
C SER A 194 -1.98 7.82 -5.44
N SER A 195 -1.09 8.64 -4.87
CA SER A 195 -0.25 9.57 -5.62
C SER A 195 0.67 8.84 -6.60
N ILE A 196 1.22 7.69 -6.19
CA ILE A 196 2.09 6.82 -6.97
C ILE A 196 1.36 6.30 -8.21
N LEU A 197 0.18 5.67 -8.01
CA LEU A 197 -0.57 5.07 -9.11
C LEU A 197 -1.13 6.12 -10.06
N GLN A 198 -1.56 7.28 -9.56
CA GLN A 198 -2.01 8.38 -10.43
C GLN A 198 -0.87 8.95 -11.27
N THR A 199 0.33 9.11 -10.68
CA THR A 199 1.48 9.65 -11.40
C THR A 199 1.94 8.71 -12.52
N ILE A 200 1.90 7.40 -12.28
CA ILE A 200 2.45 6.39 -13.21
C ILE A 200 1.39 5.85 -14.18
N TYR A 201 0.16 5.63 -13.73
CA TYR A 201 -0.93 5.03 -14.52
C TYR A 201 -2.14 5.94 -14.76
N GLY A 202 -2.21 7.15 -14.19
CA GLY A 202 -3.36 8.06 -14.26
C GLY A 202 -3.55 8.78 -15.61
N LYS A 203 -3.15 8.17 -16.73
CA LYS A 203 -3.37 8.68 -18.10
C LYS A 203 -4.41 7.87 -18.86
#